data_AF-A0A524QZQ6-F1
#
_entry.id   AF-A0A524QZQ6-F1
#
_cell.length_a   1.000
_cell.length_b   1.000
_cell.length_c   1.000
_cell.angle_alpha   90.00
_cell.angle_beta   90.00
_cell.angle_gamma   90.00
#
_symmetry.space_group_name_H-M   'P 1'
#
loop_
_entity.id
_entity.type
_entity.pdbx_description
1 polymer ?
#
loop_
_entity_poly.entity_id
_entity_poly.type
_entity_poly.pdbx_seq_one_letter_code
_entity_poly.pdbx_strand_id
1 'polypeptide(L)' 'MRYRVHRLEVKKDTAQEKLELFLNQQKGEILAVIPYAVPAFQFMGATSKVDFLLIVERVG' A
#
# COMPACT_ATOMS: atom_id res chain seq x y z
N MET A 1 22.48 -5.13 3.13
CA MET A 1 21.08 -5.14 2.66
C MET A 1 20.34 -4.03 3.36
N ARG A 2 20.00 -2.99 2.62
CA ARG A 2 19.16 -1.88 3.09
C ARG A 2 17.80 -1.94 2.42
N TYR A 3 16.80 -1.55 3.19
CA TYR A 3 15.41 -1.54 2.79
C TYR A 3 14.86 -0.13 2.94
N ARG A 4 13.95 0.24 2.05
CA ARG A 4 13.12 1.44 2.15
C ARG A 4 11.67 1.00 2.21
N VAL A 5 10.91 1.59 3.11
CA VAL A 5 9.47 1.35 3.22
C VAL A 5 8.75 2.62 2.82
N HIS A 6 7.88 2.51 1.82
CA HIS A 6 7.08 3.61 1.30
C HIS A 6 5.64 3.48 1.80
N ARG A 7 4.99 4.60 2.08
CA ARG A 7 3.54 4.67 2.33
C ARG A 7 2.85 5.19 1.08
N LEU A 8 1.92 4.41 0.55
CA LEU A 8 1.09 4.80 -0.59
C LEU A 8 -0.38 4.95 -0.16
N GLU A 9 -0.86 6.19 -0.18
CA GLU A 9 -2.26 6.55 0.08
C GLU A 9 -3.15 6.08 -1.09
N VAL A 10 -4.10 5.19 -0.80
CA VAL A 10 -5.01 4.60 -1.80
C VAL A 10 -6.47 4.74 -1.37
N LYS A 11 -7.38 4.77 -2.35
CA LYS A 11 -8.82 4.63 -2.13
C LYS A 11 -9.31 3.36 -2.81
N LYS A 12 -10.49 2.86 -2.43
CA LYS A 12 -11.08 1.63 -2.97
C LYS A 12 -11.14 1.61 -4.51
N ASP A 13 -11.41 2.75 -5.12
CA ASP A 13 -11.56 2.96 -6.55
C ASP A 13 -10.24 3.27 -7.29
N THR A 14 -9.22 3.75 -6.59
CA THR A 14 -7.95 4.21 -7.18
C THR A 14 -6.74 3.36 -6.79
N ALA A 15 -6.92 2.33 -5.97
CA ALA A 15 -5.81 1.53 -5.42
C ALA A 15 -4.97 0.87 -6.52
N GLN A 16 -5.62 0.31 -7.54
CA GLN A 16 -4.95 -0.39 -8.63
C GLN A 16 -4.07 0.57 -9.45
N GLU A 17 -4.66 1.64 -10.00
CA GLU A 17 -3.94 2.62 -10.84
C GLU A 17 -2.78 3.30 -10.10
N LYS A 18 -2.97 3.63 -8.81
CA LYS A 18 -1.92 4.28 -8.01
C LYS A 18 -0.78 3.34 -7.69
N LEU A 19 -1.09 2.09 -7.37
CA LEU A 19 -0.07 1.09 -7.11
C LEU A 19 0.74 0.81 -8.38
N GLU A 20 0.06 0.64 -9.52
CA GLU A 20 0.73 0.44 -10.81
C GLU A 20 1.66 1.61 -11.16
N LEU A 21 1.17 2.85 -11.04
CA LEU A 21 1.99 4.04 -11.26
C LEU A 21 3.20 4.09 -10.34
N PHE A 22 3.03 3.77 -9.05
CA PHE A 22 4.12 3.72 -8.09
C PHE A 22 5.16 2.67 -8.51
N LEU A 23 4.73 1.43 -8.77
CA LEU A 23 5.64 0.33 -9.11
C LEU A 23 6.45 0.62 -10.36
N ASN A 24 5.82 1.20 -11.39
CA ASN A 24 6.48 1.55 -12.65
C ASN A 24 7.49 2.71 -12.53
N GLN A 25 7.46 3.50 -11.46
CA GLN A 25 8.40 4.60 -11.23
C GLN A 25 9.64 4.18 -10.43
N GLN A 26 9.59 3.04 -9.74
CA GLN A 26 10.68 2.61 -8.88
C GLN A 26 11.79 1.90 -9.67
N LYS A 27 13.04 2.17 -9.29
CA LYS A 27 14.24 1.53 -9.87
C LYS A 27 14.69 0.30 -9.09
N GLY A 28 14.38 0.21 -7.81
CA GLY A 28 14.75 -0.92 -6.95
C GLY A 28 13.78 -2.10 -7.06
N GLU A 29 14.21 -3.24 -6.52
CA GLU A 29 13.39 -4.45 -6.44
C GLU A 29 12.33 -4.29 -5.34
N ILE A 30 11.05 -4.43 -5.72
CA ILE A 30 9.93 -4.43 -4.79
C ILE A 30 9.77 -5.84 -4.22
N LEU A 31 9.89 -5.96 -2.90
CA LEU A 31 9.84 -7.23 -2.18
C LEU A 31 8.46 -7.56 -1.64
N ALA A 32 7.69 -6.54 -1.25
CA ALA A 32 6.37 -6.74 -0.65
C ALA A 32 5.47 -5.50 -0.81
N VAL A 33 4.17 -5.75 -0.87
CA VAL A 33 3.10 -4.76 -0.76
C VAL A 33 2.16 -5.22 0.36
N ILE A 34 2.05 -4.43 1.43
CA ILE A 34 1.34 -4.81 2.65
C ILE A 34 0.19 -3.81 2.88
N PRO A 35 -1.08 -4.24 2.91
CA PRO A 35 -2.17 -3.34 3.26
C PRO A 35 -2.17 -3.06 4.76
N TYR A 36 -2.18 -1.79 5.14
CA TYR A 36 -2.46 -1.37 6.51
C TYR A 36 -3.97 -1.14 6.66
N ALA A 37 -4.64 -2.01 7.40
CA ALA A 37 -6.08 -1.94 7.62
C ALA A 37 -6.39 -1.40 9.02
N VAL A 38 -7.36 -0.49 9.10
CA VAL A 38 -7.85 0.10 10.35
C VAL A 38 -9.31 -0.29 10.59
N PRO A 39 -9.75 -0.45 11.86
CA PRO A 39 -11.15 -0.64 12.17
C PRO A 39 -12.01 0.49 11.60
N ALA A 40 -13.19 0.14 11.10
CA ALA A 40 -14.18 1.08 10.59
C ALA A 40 -15.58 0.59 10.93
N PHE A 41 -16.44 1.50 11.38
CA PHE A 41 -17.86 1.22 11.48
C PHE A 41 -18.51 1.53 10.14
N GLN A 42 -19.06 0.50 9.49
CA GLN A 42 -19.86 0.64 8.29
C GLN A 42 -21.32 0.30 8.60
N PHE A 43 -22.22 0.54 7.64
CA PHE A 43 -23.66 0.32 7.82
C PHE A 43 -24.01 -1.12 8.26
N MET A 44 -23.16 -2.10 7.93
CA MET A 44 -23.31 -3.51 8.29
C MET A 44 -22.59 -3.91 9.60
N GLY A 45 -22.08 -2.95 10.37
CA GLY A 45 -21.41 -3.17 11.65
C GLY A 45 -19.92 -2.86 11.65
N ALA A 46 -19.21 -3.42 12.64
CA ALA A 46 -17.77 -3.27 12.77
C ALA A 46 -17.04 -4.09 11.69
N THR A 47 -16.23 -3.41 10.88
CA THR A 47 -15.38 -4.00 9.83
C THR A 47 -14.01 -3.33 9.83
N SER A 48 -13.20 -3.56 8.80
CA SER A 48 -11.94 -2.89 8.56
C SER A 48 -11.90 -2.27 7.17
N LYS A 49 -11.23 -1.13 7.04
CA LYS A 49 -10.88 -0.55 5.73
C LYS A 49 -9.37 -0.50 5.58
N VAL A 50 -8.89 -0.66 4.35
CA VAL A 50 -7.50 -0.33 4.02
C VAL A 50 -7.34 1.19 4.11
N ASP A 51 -6.32 1.64 4.85
CA ASP A 51 -5.97 3.05 4.97
C ASP A 51 -4.90 3.43 3.94
N PHE A 52 -3.81 2.64 3.87
CA PHE A 52 -2.73 2.81 2.91
C PHE A 52 -2.02 1.47 2.65
N LEU A 53 -1.14 1.46 1.64
CA LEU A 53 -0.21 0.36 1.39
C LEU A 53 1.18 0.72 1.90
N LEU A 54 1.85 -0.24 2.53
CA LEU A 54 3.29 -0.21 2.77
C LEU A 54 3.98 -0.99 1.67
N ILE A 55 4.96 -0.37 1.02
CA ILE A 55 5.70 -0.97 -0.09
C ILE A 55 7.17 -1.08 0.32
N VAL A 56 7.70 -2.30 0.31
CA VAL A 56 9.08 -2.57 0.71
C VAL A 56 9.96 -2.68 -0.53
N GLU A 57 10.94 -1.79 -0.64
CA GLU A 57 11.93 -1.75 -1.71
C GLU A 57 13.32 -2.12 -1.18
N ARG A 58 14.05 -2.95 -1.91
CA ARG A 58 15.48 -3.20 -1.67
C ARG A 58 16.32 -2.12 -2.35
N VAL A 59 17.16 -1.42 -1.57
CA VAL A 59 17.96 -0.27 -2.05
C VAL A 59 19.49 -0.47 -1.93
N GLY A 60 19.93 -1.70 -1.64
CA GLY A 60 21.35 -2.09 -1.55
C GLY A 60 21.75 -2.68 -0.20
#